data_AF-A0A6L9H6Q2-F1
#
_entry.id   AF-A0A6L9H6Q2-F1
#
_cell.length_a   1.000
_cell.length_b   1.000
_cell.length_c   1.000
_cell.angle_alpha   90.00
_cell.angle_beta   90.00
_cell.angle_gamma   90.00
#
_symmetry.space_group_name_H-M   'P 1'
#
loop_
_entity.id
_entity.type
_entity.pdbx_description
1 polymer ?
#
loop_
_entity_poly.entity_id
_entity_poly.type
_entity_poly.pdbx_seq_one_letter_code
_entity_poly.pdbx_strand_id
1 'polypeptide(L)'
;MEHKKRNDRLLIGALLLLAAVCLAGARLVRRPSDGIAQVDIDGQTVWELPLSRDTELLLENKNGGVNRLVIKDKKASVTEASCPDQICVRQGGAGESGQTIVCLPNRVVITIR
;
A
#
# COMPACT_ATOMS: atom_id res chain seq x y z
N MET A 1 17.69 -20.47 -45.00
CA MET A 1 16.93 -20.55 -43.72
C MET A 1 17.35 -19.49 -42.67
N GLU A 2 18.32 -18.62 -42.96
CA GLU A 2 18.83 -17.61 -42.01
C GLU A 2 17.97 -16.33 -41.87
N HIS A 3 17.27 -15.93 -42.93
CA HIS A 3 16.51 -14.66 -42.93
C HIS A 3 15.35 -14.63 -41.91
N LYS A 4 14.72 -15.79 -41.63
CA LYS A 4 13.59 -15.91 -40.70
C LYS A 4 14.01 -15.59 -39.26
N LYS A 5 15.23 -15.99 -38.87
CA LYS A 5 15.79 -15.75 -37.52
C LYS A 5 16.18 -14.28 -37.28
N ARG A 6 16.59 -13.54 -38.33
CA ARG A 6 16.99 -12.13 -38.20
C ARG A 6 15.80 -11.19 -38.10
N ASN A 7 14.74 -11.47 -38.86
CA ASN A 7 13.48 -10.73 -38.76
C ASN A 7 12.74 -11.04 -37.46
N ASP A 8 12.81 -12.29 -36.96
CA ASP A 8 12.29 -12.63 -35.63
C ASP A 8 13.01 -11.84 -34.52
N ARG A 9 14.34 -11.70 -34.57
CA ARG A 9 15.08 -10.90 -33.58
C ARG A 9 14.67 -9.43 -33.61
N LEU A 10 14.38 -8.88 -34.78
CA LEU A 10 13.88 -7.51 -34.93
C LEU A 10 12.47 -7.36 -34.34
N LEU A 11 11.57 -8.32 -34.59
CA LEU A 11 10.22 -8.33 -34.02
C LEU A 11 10.24 -8.49 -32.50
N ILE A 12 11.06 -9.41 -31.98
CA ILE A 12 11.23 -9.62 -30.54
C ILE A 12 11.81 -8.36 -29.89
N GLY A 13 12.84 -7.76 -30.51
CA GLY A 13 13.42 -6.51 -30.03
C GLY A 13 12.39 -5.38 -29.97
N ALA A 14 11.61 -5.19 -31.04
CA ALA A 14 10.55 -4.18 -31.08
C ALA A 14 9.46 -4.42 -30.03
N LEU A 15 9.04 -5.68 -29.81
CA LEU A 15 8.04 -6.04 -28.81
C LEU A 15 8.54 -5.79 -27.39
N LEU A 16 9.81 -6.14 -27.09
CA LEU A 16 10.42 -5.87 -25.79
C LEU A 16 10.56 -4.37 -25.54
N LEU A 17 10.91 -3.59 -26.56
CA LEU A 17 11.02 -2.13 -26.47
C LEU A 17 9.65 -1.50 -26.21
N LEU A 18 8.61 -1.95 -26.91
CA LEU A 18 7.24 -1.52 -26.67
C LEU A 18 6.77 -1.86 -25.25
N ALA A 19 7.04 -3.09 -24.77
CA ALA A 19 6.70 -3.50 -23.40
C ALA A 19 7.43 -2.65 -22.35
N ALA A 20 8.71 -2.34 -22.56
CA ALA A 20 9.50 -1.48 -21.68
C ALA A 20 8.94 -0.05 -21.64
N VAL A 21 8.55 0.52 -22.79
CA VAL A 21 7.93 1.85 -22.88
C VAL A 21 6.57 1.87 -22.17
N CYS A 22 5.72 0.86 -22.39
CA CYS A 22 4.43 0.74 -21.71
C CYS A 22 4.62 0.61 -20.18
N LEU A 23 5.57 -0.19 -19.72
CA LEU A 23 5.88 -0.33 -18.29
C LEU A 23 6.40 0.98 -17.68
N ALA A 24 7.31 1.67 -18.36
CA ALA A 24 7.83 2.96 -17.91
C ALA A 24 6.72 4.01 -17.83
N GLY A 25 5.89 4.12 -18.88
CA GLY A 25 4.73 5.01 -18.90
C GLY A 25 3.73 4.70 -17.79
N ALA A 26 3.42 3.42 -17.56
CA ALA A 26 2.53 3.01 -16.48
C ALA A 26 3.08 3.38 -15.08
N ARG A 27 4.40 3.31 -14.88
CA ARG A 27 5.04 3.75 -13.62
C ARG A 27 4.99 5.27 -13.42
N LEU A 28 5.10 6.04 -14.50
CA LEU A 28 5.02 7.51 -14.48
C LEU A 28 3.60 8.04 -14.24
N VAL A 29 2.57 7.29 -14.65
CA VAL A 29 1.16 7.65 -14.44
C VAL A 29 0.67 7.31 -13.02
N ARG A 30 1.34 6.39 -12.32
CA ARG A 30 1.12 6.15 -10.88
C ARG A 30 1.64 7.33 -10.06
N ARG A 31 0.88 8.43 -10.04
CA ARG A 31 1.10 9.49 -9.06
C ARG A 31 0.75 8.93 -7.68
N PRO A 32 1.59 9.16 -6.64
CA PRO A 32 1.17 8.90 -5.27
C PRO A 32 -0.06 9.77 -5.03
N SER A 33 -1.22 9.14 -4.92
CA SER A 33 -2.47 9.84 -4.64
C SER A 33 -2.31 10.62 -3.33
N ASP A 34 -3.02 11.73 -3.19
CA ASP A 34 -3.31 12.32 -1.88
C ASP A 34 -4.31 11.41 -1.17
N GLY A 35 -3.92 10.14 -0.99
CA GLY A 35 -4.77 9.09 -0.50
C GLY A 35 -5.18 9.34 0.94
N ILE A 36 -6.34 8.82 1.30
CA ILE A 36 -6.87 8.92 2.65
C ILE A 36 -6.70 7.55 3.31
N ALA A 37 -6.06 7.52 4.47
CA ALA A 37 -6.08 6.38 5.37
C ALA A 37 -7.38 6.44 6.18
N GLN A 38 -8.37 5.63 5.80
CA GLN A 38 -9.54 5.39 6.63
C GLN A 38 -9.18 4.38 7.71
N VAL A 39 -9.43 4.72 8.97
CA VAL A 39 -9.18 3.87 10.13
C VAL A 39 -10.51 3.44 10.73
N ASP A 40 -10.76 2.14 10.69
CA ASP A 40 -11.90 1.51 11.30
C ASP A 40 -11.47 0.76 12.57
N ILE A 41 -12.19 0.98 13.67
CA ILE A 41 -12.00 0.29 14.95
C ILE A 41 -13.35 -0.33 15.33
N ASP A 42 -13.36 -1.63 15.63
CA ASP A 42 -14.59 -2.36 15.95
C ASP A 42 -15.68 -2.24 14.85
N GLY A 43 -15.26 -2.14 13.59
CA GLY A 43 -16.14 -2.04 12.42
C GLY A 43 -16.76 -0.65 12.18
N GLN A 44 -16.31 0.38 12.90
CA GLN A 44 -16.76 1.76 12.69
C GLN A 44 -15.59 2.64 12.26
N THR A 45 -15.82 3.50 11.27
CA THR A 45 -14.83 4.50 10.86
C THR A 45 -14.69 5.56 11.93
N VAL A 46 -13.50 5.64 12.53
CA VAL A 46 -13.19 6.60 13.59
C VAL A 46 -12.35 7.76 13.05
N TRP A 47 -11.48 7.49 12.07
CA TRP A 47 -10.59 8.49 11.49
C TRP A 47 -10.49 8.39 9.98
N GLU A 48 -10.32 9.56 9.36
CA GLU A 48 -9.90 9.69 7.96
C GLU A 48 -8.70 10.64 7.94
N LEU A 49 -7.52 10.11 7.60
CA LEU A 49 -6.26 10.83 7.71
C LEU A 49 -5.62 10.97 6.34
N PRO A 50 -5.29 12.19 5.88
CA PRO A 50 -4.60 12.35 4.62
C PRO A 50 -3.17 11.81 4.71
N LEU A 51 -2.78 10.95 3.76
CA LEU A 51 -1.41 10.44 3.67
C LEU A 51 -0.38 11.55 3.41
N SER A 52 -0.81 12.71 2.90
CA SER A 52 0.05 13.87 2.66
C SER A 52 0.54 14.56 3.94
N ARG A 53 -0.02 14.23 5.11
CA ARG A 53 0.38 14.79 6.40
C ARG A 53 0.94 13.71 7.31
N ASP A 54 2.20 13.89 7.73
CA ASP A 54 2.81 13.06 8.75
C ASP A 54 2.00 13.12 10.05
N THR A 55 1.60 11.96 10.56
CA THR A 55 0.69 11.83 11.70
C THR A 55 1.05 10.56 12.48
N GLU A 56 0.99 10.62 13.81
CA GLU A 56 1.12 9.45 14.66
C GLU A 56 -0.08 9.40 15.63
N LEU A 57 -0.73 8.24 15.72
CA LEU A 57 -1.89 8.04 16.58
C LEU A 57 -1.81 6.70 17.30
N LEU A 58 -2.25 6.71 18.56
CA LEU A 58 -2.54 5.50 19.30
C LEU A 58 -4.01 5.13 19.10
N LEU A 59 -4.25 3.98 18.49
CA LEU A 59 -5.57 3.41 18.27
C LEU A 59 -5.84 2.41 19.38
N GLU A 60 -6.87 2.67 20.18
CA GLU A 60 -7.30 1.77 21.26
C GLU A 60 -8.73 1.31 20.99
N ASN A 61 -8.97 0.00 21.13
CA ASN A 61 -10.31 -0.58 20.99
C ASN A 61 -10.99 -0.75 22.36
N LYS A 62 -12.28 -1.09 22.35
CA LYS A 62 -13.07 -1.26 23.59
C LYS A 62 -12.59 -2.40 24.50
N ASN A 63 -11.78 -3.31 23.97
CA ASN A 63 -11.25 -4.48 24.69
C ASN A 63 -9.81 -4.25 25.20
N GLY A 64 -9.28 -3.02 25.12
CA GLY A 64 -7.91 -2.69 25.55
C GLY A 64 -6.81 -3.10 24.56
N GLY A 65 -7.18 -3.47 23.34
CA GLY A 65 -6.24 -3.71 22.25
C GLY A 65 -5.69 -2.40 21.69
N VAL A 66 -4.38 -2.33 21.47
CA VAL A 66 -3.67 -1.10 21.11
C VAL A 66 -2.90 -1.30 19.80
N ASN A 67 -2.94 -0.31 18.92
CA ASN A 67 -2.12 -0.21 17.70
C ASN A 67 -1.57 1.22 17.55
N ARG A 68 -0.27 1.37 17.31
CA ARG A 68 0.34 2.66 16.97
C ARG A 68 0.37 2.82 15.46
N LEU A 69 -0.47 3.70 14.93
CA LEU A 69 -0.49 4.07 13.53
C LEU A 69 0.48 5.22 13.28
N VAL A 70 1.35 5.07 12.30
CA VAL A 70 2.26 6.11 11.81
C VAL A 70 2.01 6.32 10.32
N ILE A 71 1.63 7.54 9.97
CA ILE A 71 1.60 8.04 8.59
C ILE A 71 2.87 8.86 8.40
N LYS A 72 3.70 8.44 7.45
CA LYS A 72 4.95 9.13 7.08
C LYS A 72 5.28 8.87 5.63
N ASP A 73 5.83 9.86 4.93
CA ASP A 73 6.26 9.74 3.53
C ASP A 73 5.14 9.19 2.60
N LYS A 74 3.90 9.65 2.84
CA LYS A 74 2.68 9.20 2.14
C LYS A 74 2.34 7.71 2.31
N LYS A 75 2.76 7.10 3.42
CA LYS A 75 2.43 5.71 3.76
C LYS A 75 1.92 5.60 5.19
N ALA A 76 0.84 4.87 5.39
CA ALA A 76 0.36 4.43 6.69
C ALA A 76 1.06 3.12 7.08
N SER A 77 1.46 2.98 8.34
CA SER A 77 2.07 1.76 8.87
C SER A 77 1.70 1.58 10.34
N VAL A 78 1.65 0.34 10.82
CA VAL A 78 1.52 0.08 12.25
C VAL A 78 2.91 -0.22 12.80
N THR A 79 3.41 0.57 13.74
CA THR A 79 4.77 0.40 14.29
C THR A 79 4.79 -0.39 15.58
N GLU A 80 3.67 -0.43 16.29
CA GLU A 80 3.51 -1.15 17.55
C GLU A 80 2.08 -1.69 17.64
N ALA A 81 1.91 -2.88 18.20
CA ALA A 81 0.59 -3.44 18.49
C ALA A 81 0.64 -4.29 19.76
N SER A 82 -0.46 -4.39 20.49
CA SER A 82 -0.56 -5.28 21.65
C SER A 82 -0.87 -6.73 21.30
N CYS A 83 -1.20 -7.03 20.04
CA CYS A 83 -1.63 -8.37 19.62
C CYS A 83 -0.45 -9.35 19.52
N PRO A 84 -0.63 -10.66 19.82
CA PRO A 84 0.47 -11.62 19.79
C PRO A 84 1.02 -11.85 18.38
N ASP A 85 0.16 -11.76 17.36
CA ASP A 85 0.52 -12.15 16.01
C ASP A 85 1.44 -11.16 15.32
N GLN A 86 1.40 -9.88 15.70
CA GLN A 86 2.23 -8.79 15.14
C GLN A 86 2.21 -8.70 13.60
N ILE A 87 1.20 -9.26 12.93
CA ILE A 87 1.11 -9.31 11.45
C ILE A 87 1.05 -7.90 10.87
N CYS A 88 0.18 -7.04 11.43
CA CYS A 88 0.05 -5.65 11.01
C CYS A 88 1.35 -4.84 11.13
N VAL A 89 2.19 -5.15 12.13
CA VAL A 89 3.50 -4.51 12.30
C VAL A 89 4.49 -5.00 11.25
N ARG A 90 4.54 -6.33 11.03
CA ARG A 90 5.43 -6.92 10.01
C ARG A 90 5.05 -6.60 8.57
N GLN A 91 3.78 -6.25 8.32
CA GLN A 91 3.30 -5.91 6.98
C GLN A 91 4.00 -4.66 6.40
N GLY A 92 4.40 -3.71 7.25
CA GLY A 92 5.04 -2.48 6.81
C GLY A 92 4.05 -1.43 6.26
N GLY A 93 4.54 -0.52 5.43
CA GLY A 93 3.80 0.66 5.00
C GLY A 93 2.89 0.44 3.77
N ALA A 94 1.65 0.91 3.86
CA ALA A 94 0.66 0.98 2.80
C ALA A 94 0.46 2.43 2.33
N GLY A 95 0.51 2.68 1.03
CA GLY A 95 0.32 4.02 0.44
C GLY A 95 -0.31 4.03 -0.95
N GLU A 96 -0.62 2.86 -1.53
CA GLU A 96 -1.38 2.77 -2.77
C GLU A 96 -2.87 2.53 -2.47
N SER A 97 -3.76 3.16 -3.24
CA SER A 97 -5.21 2.98 -3.09
C SER A 97 -5.60 1.50 -3.20
N GLY A 98 -6.50 1.07 -2.32
CA GLY A 98 -6.92 -0.33 -2.19
C GLY A 98 -6.03 -1.20 -1.30
N GLN A 99 -4.86 -0.70 -0.85
CA GLN A 99 -4.07 -1.39 0.16
C GLN A 99 -4.75 -1.29 1.53
N THR A 100 -4.65 -2.38 2.31
CA THR A 100 -5.24 -2.45 3.66
C THR A 100 -4.26 -3.05 4.65
N ILE A 101 -4.18 -2.48 5.85
CA ILE A 101 -3.48 -3.06 7.00
C ILE A 101 -4.55 -3.55 7.99
N VAL A 102 -4.50 -4.83 8.35
CA VAL A 102 -5.51 -5.45 9.22
C VAL A 102 -4.87 -5.99 10.49
N CYS A 103 -5.39 -5.58 11.64
CA CYS A 103 -5.11 -6.19 12.92
C CYS A 103 -6.39 -6.87 13.43
N LEU A 104 -6.56 -8.16 13.10
CA LEU A 104 -7.77 -8.90 13.44
C LEU A 104 -8.02 -9.01 14.96
N PRO A 105 -7.02 -9.34 15.82
CA PRO A 105 -7.25 -9.45 17.27
C PRO A 105 -7.70 -8.13 17.90
N ASN A 106 -7.15 -7.01 17.42
CA ASN A 106 -7.51 -5.68 17.91
C ASN A 106 -8.65 -5.04 17.11
N ARG A 107 -9.21 -5.72 16.10
CA ARG A 107 -10.31 -5.24 15.25
C ARG A 107 -10.04 -3.86 14.63
N VAL A 108 -8.79 -3.62 14.24
CA VAL A 108 -8.37 -2.40 13.55
C VAL A 108 -8.17 -2.71 12.08
N VAL A 109 -8.76 -1.89 11.21
CA VAL A 109 -8.59 -1.97 9.76
C VAL A 109 -8.21 -0.57 9.25
N ILE A 110 -7.08 -0.47 8.56
CA ILE A 110 -6.63 0.77 7.93
C ILE A 110 -6.67 0.56 6.42
N THR A 111 -7.53 1.29 5.71
CA THR A 111 -7.68 1.17 4.25
C THR A 111 -7.24 2.45 3.57
N ILE A 112 -6.40 2.33 2.54
CA ILE A 112 -5.99 3.47 1.72
C ILE A 112 -7.02 3.67 0.59
N ARG A 113 -7.58 4.87 0.49
CA ARG A 113 -8.49 5.27 -0.58
C ARG A 113 -7.87 6.33 -1.46
#